data_AF-A0A343VRN9-F1
#
_entry.id   AF-A0A343VRN9-F1
#
_cell.length_a   1.000
_cell.length_b   1.000
_cell.length_c   1.000
_cell.angle_alpha   90.00
_cell.angle_beta   90.00
_cell.angle_gamma   90.00
#
_symmetry.space_group_name_H-M   'P 1'
#
loop_
_entity.id
_entity.type
_entity.pdbx_description
1 polymer ?
#
loop_
_entity_poly.entity_id
_entity_poly.type
_entity_poly.pdbx_seq_one_letter_code
_entity_poly.pdbx_strand_id
1 'polypeptide(L)' 'MFIDIAPGCIVIHDAGSILGHSDDLQVSPERARQIAAELDAKGEHTVAAEGLRRAADQAEGKR' A
#
# COMPACT_ATOMS: atom_id res chain seq x y z
N MET A 1 -9.13 -4.45 -3.64
CA MET A 1 -7.96 -4.12 -2.81
C MET A 1 -8.37 -3.88 -1.37
N PHE A 2 -7.84 -4.70 -0.47
CA PHE A 2 -7.95 -4.53 0.99
C PHE A 2 -6.54 -4.47 1.58
N ILE A 3 -6.35 -3.71 2.65
CA ILE A 3 -5.03 -3.52 3.27
C ILE A 3 -5.11 -3.96 4.73
N ASP A 4 -4.34 -4.99 5.07
CA ASP A 4 -4.10 -5.42 6.45
C ASP A 4 -2.79 -4.84 6.96
N ILE A 5 -2.83 -4.30 8.18
CA ILE A 5 -1.74 -3.51 8.75
C ILE A 5 -1.28 -4.19 10.04
N ALA A 6 -0.02 -4.59 10.07
CA ALA A 6 0.68 -5.06 11.25
C ALA A 6 1.85 -4.12 11.57
N PRO A 7 2.32 -4.05 12.83
CA PRO A 7 3.52 -3.28 13.16
C PRO A 7 4.70 -3.70 12.28
N GLY A 8 5.24 -2.75 11.50
CA GLY A 8 6.34 -2.98 10.57
C GLY A 8 6.01 -3.74 9.28
N CYS A 9 4.74 -4.08 9.02
CA CYS A 9 4.36 -4.88 7.85
C CYS A 9 2.95 -4.55 7.32
N ILE A 10 2.80 -4.48 6.00
CA ILE A 10 1.53 -4.21 5.33
C ILE A 10 1.25 -5.33 4.35
N VAL A 11 0.05 -5.90 4.40
CA VAL A 11 -0.41 -6.91 3.45
C VAL A 11 -1.49 -6.30 2.58
N ILE A 12 -1.27 -6.32 1.27
CA ILE A 12 -2.20 -5.82 0.27
C ILE A 12 -2.90 -7.02 -0.37
N HIS A 13 -4.15 -7.23 -0.01
CA HIS A 13 -5.02 -8.25 -0.60
C HIS A 13 -5.66 -7.72 -1.89
N ASP A 14 -5.85 -8.63 -2.86
CA ASP A 14 -6.46 -8.30 -4.15
C ASP A 14 -5.69 -7.17 -4.87
N ALA A 15 -4.36 -7.31 -4.90
CA ALA A 15 -3.43 -6.38 -5.55
C ALA A 15 -3.44 -6.49 -7.08
N GLY A 16 -4.04 -7.53 -7.66
CA GLY A 16 -3.96 -7.85 -9.08
C GLY A 16 -4.51 -6.76 -9.99
N SER A 17 -5.61 -6.14 -9.59
CA SER A 17 -6.29 -5.12 -10.39
C SER A 17 -5.58 -3.76 -10.42
N ILE A 18 -4.66 -3.50 -9.47
CA ILE A 18 -4.02 -2.18 -9.28
C ILE A 18 -2.50 -2.26 -9.44
N LEU A 19 -1.89 -3.33 -8.95
CA LEU A 19 -0.44 -3.56 -8.91
C LEU A 19 0.02 -4.69 -9.84
N GLY A 20 -0.92 -5.41 -10.48
CA GLY A 20 -0.58 -6.51 -11.39
C GLY A 20 -0.06 -7.77 -10.69
N HIS A 21 -0.24 -7.89 -9.36
CA HIS A 21 0.17 -9.07 -8.58
C HIS A 21 -1.02 -9.99 -8.32
N SER A 22 -0.94 -11.25 -8.77
CA SER A 22 -2.03 -12.23 -8.65
C SER A 22 -2.33 -12.70 -7.21
N ASP A 23 -1.41 -12.44 -6.28
CA ASP A 23 -1.46 -12.89 -4.88
C ASP A 23 -1.37 -11.70 -3.91
N ASP A 24 -1.60 -12.01 -2.63
CA ASP A 24 -1.42 -11.06 -1.53
C ASP A 24 0.01 -10.51 -1.51
N LEU A 25 0.15 -9.18 -1.61
CA LEU A 25 1.45 -8.53 -1.66
C LEU A 25 1.82 -8.03 -0.26
N GLN A 26 2.79 -8.69 0.36
CA GLN A 26 3.36 -8.26 1.62
C GLN A 26 4.50 -7.25 1.38
N VAL A 27 4.37 -6.05 1.94
CA VAL A 27 5.31 -4.95 1.76
C VAL A 27 5.70 -4.31 3.10
N SER A 28 6.89 -3.73 3.14
CA SER A 28 7.30 -2.85 4.25
C SER A 28 6.60 -1.48 4.13
N PRO A 29 6.53 -0.70 5.23
CA PRO A 29 6.00 0.67 5.19
C PRO A 29 6.70 1.56 4.16
N GLU A 30 8.02 1.43 4.04
CA GLU A 30 8.81 2.14 3.03
C GLU A 30 8.40 1.76 1.62
N ARG A 31 8.19 0.46 1.36
CA ARG A 31 7.74 -0.03 0.05
C ARG A 31 6.31 0.40 -0.26
N ALA A 32 5.42 0.42 0.73
CA ALA A 32 4.06 0.95 0.56
C ALA A 32 4.06 2.44 0.17
N ARG A 33 4.96 3.26 0.74
CA ARG A 33 5.13 4.65 0.32
C ARG A 33 5.64 4.80 -1.12
N GLN A 34 6.57 3.93 -1.53
CA GLN A 34 7.04 3.92 -2.91
C GLN A 34 5.90 3.59 -3.87
N ILE A 35 5.11 2.56 -3.58
CA ILE A 35 3.97 2.16 -4.41
C ILE A 35 2.93 3.30 -4.47
N ALA A 36 2.66 3.96 -3.35
CA ALA A 36 1.78 5.13 -3.34
C ALA A 36 2.29 6.23 -4.27
N ALA A 37 3.58 6.57 -4.20
CA ALA A 37 4.18 7.57 -5.08
C ALA A 37 4.14 7.17 -6.57
N GLU A 38 4.31 5.88 -6.88
CA GLU A 38 4.17 5.35 -8.25
C GLU A 38 2.74 5.47 -8.77
N LEU A 39 1.73 5.23 -7.92
CA LEU A 39 0.31 5.39 -8.27
C LEU A 39 -0.04 6.87 -8.51
N ASP A 40 0.40 7.78 -7.63
CA ASP A 40 0.21 9.22 -7.83
C ASP A 40 0.89 9.73 -9.10
N ALA A 41 2.12 9.26 -9.39
CA ALA A 41 2.85 9.66 -10.58
C ALA A 41 2.14 9.24 -11.87
N LYS A 42 1.40 8.13 -11.85
CA LYS A 42 0.55 7.68 -12.97
C LYS A 42 -0.79 8.42 -13.03
N GLY A 43 -1.18 9.11 -11.97
CA GLY A 43 -2.50 9.73 -11.84
C GLY A 43 -3.64 8.71 -11.73
N GLU A 44 -3.32 7.44 -11.48
CA GLU A 44 -4.26 6.33 -11.42
C GLU A 44 -4.44 5.89 -9.95
N HIS A 45 -5.66 5.51 -9.58
CA HIS A 45 -5.96 4.95 -8.25
C HIS A 45 -5.46 5.82 -7.07
N THR A 46 -5.68 7.14 -7.12
CA THR A 46 -5.30 8.11 -6.07
C THR A 46 -5.82 7.72 -4.66
N VAL A 47 -7.00 7.09 -4.59
CA VAL A 47 -7.57 6.55 -3.34
C VAL A 47 -6.72 5.41 -2.77
N ALA A 48 -6.19 4.53 -3.63
CA ALA A 48 -5.30 3.44 -3.21
C ALA A 48 -3.94 3.98 -2.76
N ALA A 49 -3.42 5.00 -3.45
CA ALA A 49 -2.20 5.70 -3.06
C ALA A 49 -2.33 6.31 -1.64
N GLU A 50 -3.44 7.01 -1.36
CA GLU A 50 -3.67 7.56 -0.03
C GLU A 50 -3.86 6.47 1.04
N GLY A 51 -4.56 5.38 0.71
CA GLY A 51 -4.69 4.21 1.57
C GLY A 51 -3.33 3.61 1.96
N LEU A 52 -2.42 3.47 1.01
CA LEU A 52 -1.07 2.93 1.24
C LEU A 52 -0.20 3.87 2.10
N ARG A 53 -0.30 5.19 1.93
CA ARG A 53 0.40 6.15 2.78
C ARG A 53 -0.06 6.04 4.24
N ARG A 54 -1.39 6.02 4.46
CA ARG A 54 -1.96 5.86 5.79
C ARG A 54 -1.59 4.52 6.42
N ALA A 55 -1.59 3.45 5.62
CA ALA A 55 -1.14 2.13 6.08
C ALA A 55 0.33 2.14 6.51
N ALA A 56 1.21 2.82 5.77
CA ALA A 56 2.60 3.02 6.15
C ALA A 56 2.75 3.79 7.46
N ASP A 57 2.00 4.88 7.65
CA ASP A 57 2.06 5.66 8.89
C ASP A 57 1.57 4.84 10.10
N GLN A 58 0.48 4.08 9.93
CA GLN A 58 -0.03 3.18 10.97
C GLN A 58 0.94 2.03 11.29
N ALA A 59 1.56 1.42 10.27
CA ALA A 59 2.53 0.35 10.45
C ALA A 59 3.83 0.81 11.14
N GLU A 60 4.23 2.08 10.95
CA GLU A 60 5.34 2.71 11.67
C GLU A 60 4.97 3.14 13.10
N GLY A 61 3.69 3.06 13.50
CA GLY A 61 3.23 3.53 14.80
C GLY A 61 3.25 5.05 14.95
N LYS A 62 3.26 5.80 13.83
CA LYS A 62 3.08 7.26 13.86
C LYS A 62 1.62 7.56 14.15
N ARG A 63 1.37 7.93 15.40
CA ARG A 63 0.07 8.39 15.92
C ARG A 63 -0.07 9.90 15.77
#